data_AF-A0A847AYS7-F1
#
_entry.id   AF-A0A847AYS7-F1
#
_cell.length_a   1.000
_cell.length_b   1.000
_cell.length_c   1.000
_cell.angle_alpha   90.00
_cell.angle_beta   90.00
_cell.angle_gamma   90.00
#
_symmetry.space_group_name_H-M   'P 1'
#
loop_
_entity.id
_entity.type
_entity.pdbx_description
1 polymer ?
#
loop_
_entity_poly.entity_id
_entity_poly.type
_entity_poly.pdbx_seq_one_letter_code
_entity_poly.pdbx_strand_id
1 'polypeptide(L)'
;MSQGQEMGYAVYAEGMGFQGIIGVMAGFAGDMTVTGLSIVESVETPGLGDRVKEDSFLSQFWGCSSQTIGDGFSAVTGATVSSEAVLDILRRAFKDAEDIL
;
A
#
# COMPACT_ATOMS: atom_id res chain seq x y z
N MET A 1 6.18 34.03 8.73
CA MET A 1 6.20 33.13 7.56
C MET A 1 6.39 31.73 8.11
N SER A 2 5.32 30.96 8.28
CA SER A 2 5.44 29.55 8.63
C SER A 2 5.98 28.85 7.39
N GLN A 3 7.26 28.48 7.41
CA GLN A 3 7.82 27.56 6.43
C GLN A 3 6.90 26.34 6.42
N GLY A 4 6.36 25.99 5.25
CA GLY A 4 5.51 24.81 5.11
C GLY A 4 6.34 23.61 5.54
N GLN A 5 6.10 23.12 6.75
CA GLN A 5 6.71 21.91 7.25
C GLN A 5 6.20 20.79 6.35
N GLU A 6 7.12 20.05 5.73
CA GLU A 6 6.78 18.91 4.90
C GLU A 6 6.00 17.91 5.76
N MET A 7 4.71 17.74 5.48
CA MET A 7 3.78 16.99 6.33
C MET A 7 3.79 15.48 6.01
N GLY A 8 4.39 15.08 4.88
CA GLY A 8 4.45 13.69 4.41
C GLY A 8 4.52 13.58 2.88
N TYR A 9 4.67 12.35 2.40
CA TYR A 9 4.81 12.01 0.98
C TYR A 9 3.64 11.14 0.52
N ALA A 10 3.22 11.30 -0.72
CA ALA A 10 2.30 10.39 -1.40
C ALA A 10 3.03 9.76 -2.57
N VAL A 11 3.14 8.43 -2.57
CA VAL A 11 3.87 7.67 -3.60
C VAL A 11 2.91 6.71 -4.28
N TYR A 12 2.92 6.78 -5.61
CA TYR A 12 2.26 5.78 -6.45
C TYR A 12 3.25 4.64 -6.72
N ALA A 13 2.80 3.41 -6.52
CA ALA A 13 3.51 2.20 -6.93
C ALA A 13 2.52 1.20 -7.51
N GLU A 14 3.00 0.32 -8.37
CA GLU A 14 2.17 -0.68 -9.04
C GLU A 14 2.88 -2.02 -9.17
N GLY A 15 2.09 -3.07 -9.37
CA GLY A 15 2.59 -4.43 -9.50
C GLY A 15 1.54 -5.37 -10.06
N MET A 16 2.00 -6.53 -10.52
CA MET A 16 1.12 -7.56 -11.06
C MET A 16 0.32 -8.22 -9.93
N GLY A 17 -1.01 -8.09 -9.97
CA GLY A 17 -1.96 -8.85 -9.18
C GLY A 17 -2.28 -10.22 -9.80
N PHE A 18 -3.47 -10.76 -9.52
CA PHE A 18 -3.86 -12.05 -10.08
C PHE A 18 -4.33 -11.94 -11.53
N GLN A 19 -5.13 -10.92 -11.86
CA GLN A 19 -5.69 -10.71 -13.20
C GLN A 19 -4.99 -9.59 -13.98
N GLY A 20 -4.37 -8.63 -13.29
CA GLY A 20 -3.68 -7.52 -13.94
C GLY A 20 -3.00 -6.62 -12.94
N ILE A 21 -2.61 -5.43 -13.42
CA ILE A 21 -1.92 -4.45 -12.58
C ILE A 21 -2.83 -3.95 -11.46
N ILE A 22 -2.26 -3.90 -10.26
CA ILE A 22 -2.80 -3.21 -9.09
C ILE A 22 -1.93 -1.97 -8.90
N GLY A 23 -2.56 -0.80 -8.90
CA GLY A 23 -1.94 0.49 -8.59
C GLY A 23 -2.34 0.95 -7.19
N VAL A 24 -1.36 1.28 -6.37
CA VAL A 24 -1.52 1.71 -4.99
C VAL A 24 -0.98 3.12 -4.83
N MET A 25 -1.79 4.00 -4.24
CA MET A 25 -1.32 5.28 -3.72
C MET A 25 -1.10 5.14 -2.22
N ALA A 26 0.14 5.30 -1.75
CA ALA A 26 0.52 5.16 -0.35
C ALA A 26 0.98 6.51 0.22
N GLY A 27 0.46 6.85 1.39
CA GLY A 27 0.86 8.02 2.17
C GLY A 27 1.88 7.65 3.24
N PHE A 28 2.93 8.46 3.36
CA PHE A 28 4.00 8.31 4.35
C PHE A 28 4.15 9.60 5.15
N ALA A 29 4.34 9.48 6.48
CA ALA A 29 4.77 10.61 7.30
C ALA A 29 6.28 10.87 7.10
N GLY A 30 6.77 11.99 7.65
CA GLY A 30 8.19 12.35 7.54
C GLY A 30 9.18 11.36 8.19
N ASP A 31 8.69 10.44 9.02
CA ASP A 31 9.46 9.34 9.62
C ASP A 31 9.32 8.01 8.87
N MET A 32 8.76 8.04 7.65
CA MET A 32 8.50 6.86 6.82
C MET A 32 7.52 5.88 7.46
N THR A 33 6.57 6.34 8.27
CA THR A 33 5.42 5.51 8.69
C THR A 33 4.25 5.66 7.72
N VAL A 34 3.56 4.57 7.42
CA VAL A 34 2.38 4.59 6.55
C VAL A 34 1.24 5.32 7.27
N THR A 35 0.74 6.40 6.67
CA THR A 35 -0.41 7.17 7.18
C THR A 35 -1.73 6.76 6.56
N GLY A 36 -1.67 6.12 5.39
CA GLY A 36 -2.83 5.66 4.65
C GLY A 36 -2.42 5.06 3.31
N LEU A 37 -3.33 4.34 2.67
CA LEU A 37 -3.17 3.89 1.30
C LEU A 37 -4.53 3.64 0.65
N SER A 38 -4.59 3.72 -0.67
CA SER A 38 -5.74 3.27 -1.44
C SER A 38 -5.28 2.54 -2.71
N ILE A 39 -6.13 1.63 -3.16
CA ILE A 39 -5.97 1.01 -4.48
C ILE A 39 -6.67 1.92 -5.48
N VAL A 40 -5.89 2.55 -6.34
CA VAL A 40 -6.36 3.49 -7.36
C VAL A 40 -6.63 2.82 -8.70
N GLU A 41 -5.99 1.67 -8.96
CA GLU A 41 -6.15 0.87 -10.17
C GLU A 41 -6.17 -0.62 -9.81
N SER A 42 -7.13 -1.37 -10.36
CA SER A 42 -7.18 -2.84 -10.24
C SER A 42 -8.27 -3.40 -11.15
N VAL A 43 -7.98 -4.53 -11.79
CA VAL A 43 -8.89 -5.31 -12.64
C VAL A 43 -9.22 -6.68 -12.05
N GLU A 44 -9.05 -6.82 -10.74
CA GLU A 44 -9.30 -8.07 -10.01
C GLU A 44 -10.78 -8.46 -10.03
N THR A 45 -11.06 -9.75 -9.79
CA THR A 45 -12.42 -10.27 -9.85
C THR A 45 -13.27 -9.69 -8.72
N PRO A 46 -14.41 -9.03 -9.01
CA PRO A 46 -15.31 -8.51 -8.00
C PRO A 46 -15.76 -9.59 -7.03
N GLY A 47 -15.67 -9.32 -5.72
CA GLY A 47 -16.04 -10.26 -4.65
C GLY A 47 -14.99 -11.33 -4.32
N LEU A 48 -13.86 -11.40 -5.05
CA LEU A 48 -12.68 -12.19 -4.66
C LEU A 48 -11.46 -11.28 -4.50
N GLY A 49 -10.69 -11.08 -5.58
CA GLY A 49 -9.46 -10.30 -5.57
C GLY A 49 -9.71 -8.82 -5.26
N ASP A 50 -10.84 -8.27 -5.70
CA ASP A 50 -11.18 -6.87 -5.50
C ASP A 50 -11.36 -6.47 -4.02
N ARG A 51 -11.49 -7.46 -3.13
CA ARG A 51 -11.60 -7.26 -1.68
C ARG A 51 -10.34 -6.69 -1.05
N VAL A 52 -9.21 -6.67 -1.75
CA VAL A 52 -8.02 -5.93 -1.30
C VAL A 52 -8.27 -4.40 -1.25
N LYS A 53 -9.38 -3.91 -1.82
CA LYS A 53 -9.79 -2.51 -1.70
C LYS A 53 -10.53 -2.20 -0.39
N GLU A 54 -10.91 -3.21 0.38
CA GLU A 54 -11.68 -3.04 1.61
C GLU A 54 -10.80 -2.41 2.72
N ASP A 55 -11.37 -1.47 3.49
CA ASP A 55 -10.68 -0.85 4.63
C ASP A 55 -10.20 -1.86 5.66
N SER A 56 -10.96 -2.96 5.84
CA SER A 56 -10.59 -4.08 6.72
C SER A 56 -9.26 -4.71 6.33
N PHE A 57 -8.92 -4.73 5.05
CA PHE A 57 -7.64 -5.21 4.55
C PHE A 57 -6.57 -4.11 4.59
N LEU A 58 -6.88 -2.91 4.10
CA LEU A 58 -5.91 -1.82 3.95
C LEU A 58 -5.44 -1.24 5.29
N SER A 59 -6.32 -1.17 6.30
CA SER A 59 -5.98 -0.63 7.62
C SER A 59 -4.91 -1.44 8.37
N GLN A 60 -4.66 -2.68 7.97
CA GLN A 60 -3.58 -3.52 8.52
C GLN A 60 -2.19 -2.91 8.30
N PHE A 61 -2.05 -2.01 7.33
CA PHE A 61 -0.77 -1.38 6.98
C PHE A 61 -0.56 -0.01 7.63
N TRP A 62 -1.57 0.55 8.29
CA TRP A 62 -1.45 1.87 8.90
C TRP A 62 -0.52 1.83 10.11
N GLY A 63 0.40 2.79 10.17
CA GLY A 63 1.44 2.86 11.20
C GLY A 63 2.61 1.88 11.00
N CYS A 64 2.59 1.06 9.95
CA CYS A 64 3.74 0.22 9.59
C CYS A 64 4.90 1.07 9.08
N SER A 65 6.12 0.62 9.37
CA SER A 65 7.36 1.10 8.76
C SER A 65 7.88 0.08 7.74
N SER A 66 8.95 0.42 7.03
CA SER A 66 9.59 -0.51 6.09
C SER A 66 10.08 -1.81 6.74
N GLN A 67 10.33 -1.81 8.06
CA GLN A 67 10.74 -3.01 8.80
C GLN A 67 9.57 -3.86 9.31
N THR A 68 8.44 -3.22 9.68
CA THR A 68 7.28 -3.93 10.25
C THR A 68 6.24 -4.27 9.20
N ILE A 69 6.41 -3.80 7.96
CA ILE A 69 5.46 -4.07 6.89
C ILE A 69 5.39 -5.56 6.54
N GLY A 70 4.21 -6.15 6.75
CA GLY A 70 3.96 -7.58 6.57
C GLY A 70 3.92 -8.36 7.88
N ASP A 71 4.34 -7.78 9.00
CA ASP A 71 4.21 -8.42 10.32
C ASP A 71 2.73 -8.56 10.68
N GLY A 72 2.28 -9.79 10.94
CA GLY A 72 0.88 -10.07 11.24
C GLY A 72 -0.08 -9.86 10.05
N PHE A 73 0.45 -9.72 8.84
CA PHE A 73 -0.35 -9.58 7.62
C PHE A 73 -1.32 -10.75 7.44
N SER A 74 -2.60 -10.42 7.21
CA SER A 74 -3.62 -11.38 6.85
C SER A 74 -4.06 -11.16 5.40
N ALA A 75 -3.83 -12.17 4.57
CA ALA A 75 -4.34 -12.20 3.21
C ALA A 75 -5.87 -12.37 3.21
N VAL A 76 -6.53 -11.78 2.21
CA VAL A 76 -7.96 -12.01 2.02
C VAL A 76 -8.20 -13.45 1.55
N THR A 77 -9.07 -14.18 2.26
CA THR A 77 -9.44 -15.55 1.89
C THR A 77 -9.97 -15.61 0.46
N GLY A 78 -9.34 -16.46 -0.38
CA GLY A 78 -9.69 -16.60 -1.80
C GLY A 78 -9.05 -15.56 -2.72
N ALA A 79 -8.19 -14.69 -2.19
CA ALA A 79 -7.50 -13.63 -2.93
C ALA A 79 -6.04 -13.48 -2.48
N THR A 80 -5.37 -14.60 -2.20
CA THR A 80 -3.99 -14.62 -1.68
C THR A 80 -3.01 -13.90 -2.60
N VAL A 81 -3.04 -14.18 -3.91
CA VAL A 81 -2.13 -13.57 -4.89
C VAL A 81 -2.30 -12.05 -4.93
N SER A 82 -3.54 -11.56 -4.99
CA SER A 82 -3.85 -10.12 -5.00
C SER A 82 -3.44 -9.46 -3.68
N SER A 83 -3.60 -10.16 -2.56
CA SER A 83 -3.21 -9.66 -1.23
C SER A 83 -1.69 -9.53 -1.09
N GLU A 84 -0.94 -10.55 -1.51
CA GLU A 84 0.53 -10.53 -1.52
C GLU A 84 1.07 -9.47 -2.48
N ALA A 85 0.42 -9.29 -3.64
CA ALA A 85 0.77 -8.23 -4.57
C ALA A 85 0.68 -6.84 -3.93
N VAL A 86 -0.38 -6.53 -3.16
CA VAL A 86 -0.47 -5.25 -2.46
C VAL A 86 0.65 -5.07 -1.44
N LEU A 87 1.00 -6.11 -0.69
CA LEU A 87 2.12 -6.07 0.27
C LEU A 87 3.44 -5.75 -0.44
N ASP A 88 3.71 -6.41 -1.58
CA ASP A 88 4.94 -6.20 -2.34
C ASP A 88 4.98 -4.83 -3.03
N ILE A 89 3.85 -4.34 -3.54
CA ILE A 89 3.71 -2.98 -4.06
C ILE A 89 4.00 -1.95 -2.96
N LEU A 90 3.52 -2.19 -1.74
CA LEU A 90 3.74 -1.26 -0.64
C LEU A 90 5.21 -1.25 -0.18
N ARG A 91 5.89 -2.41 -0.18
CA ARG A 91 7.35 -2.49 0.01
C ARG A 91 8.10 -1.72 -1.06
N ARG A 92 7.62 -1.76 -2.30
CA ARG A 92 8.19 -0.96 -3.39
C ARG A 92 7.98 0.54 -3.16
N ALA A 93 6.78 0.93 -2.74
CA ALA A 93 6.46 2.32 -2.42
C ALA A 93 7.36 2.89 -1.31
N PHE A 94 7.72 2.10 -0.29
CA PHE A 94 8.71 2.51 0.71
C PHE A 94 10.06 2.86 0.07
N LYS A 95 10.57 1.98 -0.79
CA LYS A 95 11.85 2.20 -1.47
C LYS A 95 11.81 3.46 -2.35
N ASP A 96 10.74 3.62 -3.13
CA ASP A 96 10.60 4.79 -3.99
C ASP A 96 10.42 6.08 -3.17
N ALA A 97 9.79 6.02 -1.99
CA ALA A 97 9.70 7.14 -1.05
C ALA A 97 11.06 7.50 -0.44
N GLU A 98 11.90 6.51 -0.10
CA GLU A 98 13.27 6.73 0.41
C GLU A 98 14.16 7.39 -0.65
N ASP A 99 13.98 7.07 -1.93
CA ASP A 99 14.74 7.66 -3.04
C ASP A 99 14.37 9.14 -3.33
N ILE A 100 13.26 9.65 -2.78
CA ILE A 100 12.80 11.04 -2.93
C ILE A 100 13.42 11.97 -1.88
N LEU A 101 13.90 11.40 -0.76
CA LEU A 101 14.52 12.10 0.39
C LEU A 101 16.02 12.34 0.19
#